data_AF-A0A6G4UDG8-F1
#
_entry.id   AF-A0A6G4UDG8-F1
#
_cell.length_a   1.000
_cell.length_b   1.000
_cell.length_c   1.000
_cell.angle_alpha   90.00
_cell.angle_beta   90.00
_cell.angle_gamma   90.00
#
_symmetry.space_group_name_H-M   'P 1'
#
loop_
_entity.id
_entity.type
_entity.pdbx_description
1 polymer ?
#
loop_
_entity_poly.entity_id
_entity_poly.type
_entity_poly.pdbx_seq_one_letter_code
_entity_poly.pdbx_strand_id
1 'polypeptide(L)'
;MDIRVKTFAAEAASRMDAALGGLGFTGPEVNQGHNTYPLVITVRYHRSDVSLKISLILTYAGEEYVSTTLQEHREAPQKARRVEVGTNTAHTGYQMRRALEQQAQAVSDRLRHPDQHD
;
A
#
# COMPACT_ATOMS: atom_id res chain seq x y z
N MET A 1 13.39 12.97 11.03
CA MET A 1 12.63 12.02 10.19
C MET A 1 13.02 10.62 10.61
N ASP A 2 12.06 9.84 11.08
CA ASP A 2 12.24 8.49 11.64
C ASP A 2 12.84 7.54 10.58
N ILE A 3 13.86 6.75 10.95
CA ILE A 3 14.53 5.79 10.06
C ILE A 3 13.51 4.80 9.49
N ARG A 4 12.50 4.41 10.29
CA ARG A 4 11.46 3.47 9.88
C ARG A 4 10.62 4.00 8.72
N VAL A 5 10.30 5.30 8.75
CA VAL A 5 9.55 5.98 7.68
C VAL A 5 10.34 5.96 6.39
N LYS A 6 11.63 6.30 6.44
CA LYS A 6 12.51 6.28 5.26
C LYS A 6 12.62 4.88 4.68
N THR A 7 12.88 3.88 5.53
CA THR A 7 13.05 2.49 5.09
C THR A 7 11.75 1.94 4.51
N PHE A 8 10.62 2.08 5.20
CA PHE A 8 9.33 1.61 4.68
C PHE A 8 8.97 2.29 3.37
N ALA A 9 9.06 3.62 3.30
CA ALA A 9 8.71 4.35 2.08
C ALA A 9 9.59 3.94 0.89
N ALA A 10 10.91 3.77 1.10
CA ALA A 10 11.82 3.33 0.05
C ALA A 10 11.53 1.90 -0.42
N GLU A 11 11.31 0.97 0.52
CA GLU A 11 11.03 -0.44 0.19
C GLU A 11 9.65 -0.63 -0.48
N ALA A 12 8.65 0.15 -0.04
CA ALA A 12 7.32 0.17 -0.65
C ALA A 12 7.38 0.78 -2.05
N ALA A 13 8.06 1.92 -2.21
CA ALA A 13 8.21 2.58 -3.51
C ALA A 13 8.91 1.66 -4.51
N SER A 14 10.07 1.10 -4.15
CA SER A 14 10.85 0.25 -5.05
C SER A 14 10.05 -0.94 -5.61
N ARG A 15 9.18 -1.56 -4.80
CA ARG A 15 8.37 -2.72 -5.24
C ARG A 15 7.11 -2.29 -5.99
N MET A 16 6.44 -1.24 -5.52
CA MET A 16 5.22 -0.76 -6.16
C MET A 16 5.52 -0.07 -7.49
N ASP A 17 6.61 0.69 -7.62
CA ASP A 17 7.03 1.29 -8.89
C ASP A 17 7.27 0.21 -9.96
N ALA A 18 7.89 -0.91 -9.57
CA ALA A 18 8.07 -2.05 -10.47
C ALA A 18 6.73 -2.69 -10.88
N ALA A 19 5.81 -2.88 -9.93
CA ALA A 19 4.49 -3.48 -10.20
C ALA A 19 3.58 -2.57 -11.02
N LEU A 20 3.65 -1.25 -10.81
CA LEU A 20 2.83 -0.24 -11.47
C LEU A 20 3.44 0.28 -12.77
N GLY A 21 4.66 -0.15 -13.10
CA GLY A 21 5.38 0.26 -14.31
C GLY A 21 4.51 0.11 -15.56
N GLY A 22 4.32 1.23 -16.27
CA GLY A 22 3.50 1.27 -17.50
C GLY A 22 1.98 1.33 -17.29
N LEU A 23 1.47 1.35 -16.05
CA LEU A 23 0.03 1.40 -15.75
C LEU A 23 -0.54 2.81 -15.56
N GLY A 24 0.30 3.85 -15.70
CA GLY A 24 -0.12 5.26 -15.67
C GLY A 24 -0.40 5.83 -14.28
N PHE A 25 0.13 5.21 -13.22
CA PHE A 25 0.03 5.75 -11.86
C PHE A 25 1.00 6.92 -11.64
N THR A 26 0.56 7.89 -10.84
CA THR A 26 1.36 8.98 -10.28
C THR A 26 1.63 8.71 -8.79
N GLY A 27 2.82 9.05 -8.31
CA GLY A 27 3.29 8.80 -6.94
C GLY A 27 4.79 8.44 -6.92
N PRO A 28 5.34 7.96 -5.79
CA PRO A 28 4.68 7.80 -4.48
C PRO A 28 4.53 9.10 -3.71
N GLU A 29 3.35 9.34 -3.15
CA GLU A 29 3.14 10.33 -2.10
C GLU A 29 3.31 9.67 -0.73
N VAL A 30 4.21 10.20 0.11
CA VAL A 30 4.47 9.64 1.44
C VAL A 30 3.85 10.55 2.50
N ASN A 31 2.93 9.99 3.28
CA ASN A 31 2.29 10.67 4.40
C ASN A 31 2.62 9.91 5.69
N GLN A 32 3.03 10.65 6.72
CA GLN A 32 3.21 10.10 8.06
C GLN A 32 2.14 10.71 8.96
N GLY A 33 1.37 9.87 9.65
CA GLY A 33 0.45 10.32 10.69
C GLY A 33 1.17 11.11 11.77
N HIS A 34 0.43 11.94 12.50
CA HIS A 34 1.00 12.60 13.69
C HIS A 34 1.55 11.54 14.64
N ASN A 35 2.57 11.87 15.45
CA ASN A 35 3.30 10.98 16.38
C ASN A 35 2.42 10.42 17.54
N THR A 36 1.16 10.09 17.25
CA THR A 36 0.15 9.49 18.10
C THR A 36 -0.07 8.06 17.65
N TYR A 37 -0.11 7.14 18.61
CA TYR A 37 -0.34 5.72 18.31
C TYR A 37 -1.81 5.43 18.02
N PRO A 38 -2.12 4.53 17.06
CA PRO A 38 -1.16 3.80 16.23
C PRO A 38 -0.45 4.70 15.22
N LEU A 39 0.87 4.54 15.09
CA LEU A 39 1.64 5.28 14.12
C LEU A 39 1.36 4.66 12.74
N VAL A 40 0.85 5.48 11.82
CA VAL A 40 0.55 5.05 10.46
C VAL A 40 1.42 5.81 9.49
N ILE A 41 2.17 5.07 8.68
CA ILE A 41 2.97 5.60 7.58
C ILE A 41 2.33 5.11 6.30
N THR A 42 2.01 6.01 5.39
CA THR A 42 1.26 5.70 4.18
C THR A 42 2.03 6.10 2.94
N VAL A 43 2.13 5.19 1.98
CA VAL A 43 2.58 5.45 0.61
C VAL A 43 1.37 5.36 -0.30
N ARG A 44 1.15 6.37 -1.14
CA ARG A 44 0.00 6.45 -2.04
C ARG A 44 0.44 6.60 -3.49
N TYR A 45 -0.29 5.91 -4.35
CA TYR A 45 -0.28 6.12 -5.79
C TYR A 45 -1.70 6.36 -6.25
N HIS A 46 -1.84 7.11 -7.33
CA HIS A 46 -3.15 7.37 -7.92
C HIS A 46 -3.10 7.38 -9.45
N ARG A 47 -4.21 6.98 -10.04
CA ARG A 47 -4.58 7.11 -11.44
C ARG A 47 -6.03 7.62 -11.47
N SER A 48 -6.50 8.14 -12.60
CA SER A 48 -7.82 8.78 -12.75
C SER A 48 -9.01 7.97 -12.20
N ASP A 49 -8.92 6.66 -12.22
CA ASP A 49 -9.96 5.68 -11.86
C ASP A 49 -9.62 4.85 -10.61
N VAL A 50 -8.39 4.93 -10.09
CA VAL A 50 -7.95 4.06 -8.98
C VAL A 50 -6.91 4.73 -8.09
N SER A 51 -7.02 4.51 -6.79
CA SER A 51 -6.00 4.88 -5.81
C SER A 51 -5.47 3.64 -5.12
N LEU A 52 -4.15 3.55 -5.01
CA LEU A 52 -3.44 2.52 -4.25
C LEU A 52 -2.89 3.14 -2.97
N LYS A 53 -3.11 2.47 -1.85
CA LYS A 53 -2.63 2.90 -0.53
C LYS A 53 -1.92 1.73 0.15
N ILE A 54 -0.64 1.91 0.45
CA ILE A 54 0.17 1.01 1.25
C ILE A 54 0.39 1.67 2.61
N SER A 55 0.09 0.97 3.70
CA SER A 55 0.23 1.51 5.06
C SER A 55 1.08 0.58 5.91
N LEU A 56 2.11 1.11 6.56
CA LEU A 56 2.75 0.49 7.71
C LEU A 56 2.05 1.01 8.97
N ILE A 57 1.47 0.10 9.74
CA ILE A 57 0.71 0.38 10.95
C ILE A 57 1.50 -0.19 12.12
N LEU A 58 1.90 0.68 13.06
CA LEU A 58 2.56 0.30 14.29
C LEU A 58 1.59 0.52 15.44
N THR A 59 1.13 -0.58 16.04
CA THR A 59 0.16 -0.55 17.14
C THR A 59 0.87 -0.61 18.50
N TYR A 60 0.07 -0.50 19.55
CA TYR A 60 0.52 -0.79 20.91
C TYR A 60 0.92 -2.27 21.03
N ALA A 61 1.83 -2.58 21.96
CA ALA A 61 2.42 -3.91 22.17
C ALA A 61 3.40 -4.40 21.07
N GLY A 62 3.83 -3.52 20.16
CA GLY A 62 4.89 -3.84 19.20
C GLY A 62 4.41 -4.64 17.98
N GLU A 63 3.09 -4.70 17.76
CA GLU A 63 2.59 -5.27 16.51
C GLU A 63 2.75 -4.29 15.36
N GLU A 64 3.24 -4.83 14.25
CA GLU A 64 3.53 -4.06 13.05
C GLU A 64 2.92 -4.79 11.86
N TYR A 65 2.16 -4.07 11.03
CA TYR A 65 1.47 -4.62 9.87
C TYR A 65 1.69 -3.76 8.65
N VAL A 66 1.83 -4.40 7.50
CA VAL A 66 1.74 -3.76 6.18
C VAL A 66 0.40 -4.12 5.58
N SER A 67 -0.41 -3.11 5.28
CA SER A 67 -1.70 -3.26 4.61
C SER A 67 -1.70 -2.53 3.29
N THR A 68 -2.13 -3.20 2.22
CA THR A 68 -2.32 -2.61 0.90
C THR A 68 -3.78 -2.63 0.52
N THR A 69 -4.31 -1.46 0.16
CA THR A 69 -5.69 -1.30 -0.29
C THR A 69 -5.75 -0.61 -1.65
N LEU A 70 -6.58 -1.13 -2.54
CA LEU A 70 -7.00 -0.46 -3.76
C LEU A 70 -8.37 0.18 -3.54
N GLN A 71 -8.56 1.37 -4.10
CA GLN A 71 -9.82 2.07 -4.10
C GLN A 71 -10.15 2.44 -5.54
N GLU A 72 -11.15 1.78 -6.10
CA GLU A 72 -11.69 2.08 -7.44
C GLU A 72 -12.65 3.26 -7.32
N HIS A 73 -12.36 4.34 -8.04
CA HIS A 73 -13.22 5.51 -8.13
C HIS A 73 -14.24 5.28 -9.23
N ARG A 74 -15.46 4.88 -8.84
CA ARG A 74 -16.61 4.85 -9.75
C ARG A 74 -17.25 6.23 -9.81
N GLU A 75 -17.95 6.53 -10.90
CA GLU A 75 -18.56 7.84 -11.22
C GLU A 75 -19.41 8.44 -10.08
N ALA A 76 -19.92 7.62 -9.16
CA ALA A 76 -20.55 8.08 -7.93
C ALA A 76 -19.65 7.77 -6.72
N PRO A 77 -19.35 8.75 -5.84
CA PRO A 77 -18.48 8.55 -4.67
C PRO A 77 -19.01 7.50 -3.67
N GLN A 78 -20.33 7.24 -3.67
CA GLN A 78 -20.96 6.19 -2.86
C GLN A 78 -20.74 4.77 -3.40
N LYS A 79 -20.21 4.64 -4.62
CA LYS A 79 -19.91 3.35 -5.29
C LYS A 79 -18.41 3.06 -5.33
N ALA A 80 -17.58 3.83 -4.63
CA ALA A 80 -16.16 3.56 -4.57
C ALA A 80 -15.92 2.17 -3.95
N ARG A 81 -15.38 1.23 -4.74
CA ARG A 81 -15.09 -0.13 -4.27
C ARG A 81 -13.72 -0.10 -3.61
N ARG A 82 -13.70 -0.38 -2.30
CA ARG A 82 -12.46 -0.60 -1.58
C ARG A 82 -12.15 -2.09 -1.59
N VAL A 83 -10.96 -2.45 -2.05
CA VAL A 83 -10.48 -3.82 -2.08
C VAL A 83 -9.21 -3.92 -1.26
N GLU A 84 -9.23 -4.77 -0.23
CA GLU A 84 -8.01 -5.18 0.46
C GLU A 84 -7.24 -6.16 -0.40
N VAL A 85 -6.01 -5.79 -0.76
CA VAL A 85 -5.11 -6.64 -1.54
C VAL A 85 -4.36 -7.59 -0.62
N GLY A 86 -4.01 -7.12 0.58
CA GLY A 86 -3.43 -7.95 1.60
C GLY A 86 -3.07 -7.17 2.85
N THR A 87 -3.02 -7.89 3.96
CA THR A 87 -2.53 -7.42 5.24
C THR A 87 -1.60 -8.49 5.81
N ASN A 88 -0.37 -8.11 6.13
CA ASN A 88 0.64 -9.04 6.61
C ASN A 88 1.42 -8.42 7.77
N THR A 89 1.87 -9.26 8.69
CA THR A 89 2.74 -8.87 9.79
C THR A 89 4.13 -8.45 9.29
N ALA A 90 4.71 -7.45 9.93
CA ALA A 90 5.92 -6.76 9.49
C ALA A 90 6.92 -6.45 10.62
N HIS A 91 6.98 -7.28 11.68
CA HIS A 91 7.85 -7.05 12.85
C HIS A 91 9.35 -6.97 12.54
N THR A 92 9.78 -7.43 11.36
CA THR A 92 11.17 -7.34 10.91
C THR A 92 11.23 -6.73 9.51
N GLY A 93 12.35 -6.09 9.18
CA GLY A 93 12.58 -5.59 7.83
C GLY A 93 12.49 -6.68 6.75
N TYR A 94 12.85 -7.93 7.07
CA TYR A 94 12.65 -9.06 6.15
C TYR A 94 11.17 -9.37 5.93
N GLN A 95 10.36 -9.47 6.99
CA GLN A 95 8.92 -9.70 6.89
C GLN A 95 8.22 -8.56 6.13
N MET A 96 8.58 -7.31 6.42
CA MET A 96 8.06 -6.14 5.70
C MET A 96 8.35 -6.22 4.20
N ARG A 97 9.59 -6.53 3.81
CA ARG A 97 9.98 -6.65 2.40
C ARG A 97 9.22 -7.77 1.69
N ARG A 98 9.09 -8.94 2.33
CA ARG A 98 8.34 -10.07 1.79
C ARG A 98 6.84 -9.75 1.65
N ALA A 99 6.25 -9.09 2.64
CA ALA A 99 4.86 -8.64 2.59
C ALA A 99 4.62 -7.68 1.42
N LEU A 100 5.49 -6.68 1.26
CA LEU A 100 5.41 -5.72 0.16
C LEU A 100 5.57 -6.39 -1.20
N GLU A 101 6.43 -7.40 -1.33
CA GLU A 101 6.62 -8.13 -2.58
C GLU A 101 5.37 -8.95 -2.95
N GLN A 102 4.81 -9.69 -1.98
CA GLN A 102 3.57 -10.44 -2.18
C GLN A 102 2.40 -9.51 -2.55
N GLN A 103 2.27 -8.39 -1.85
CA GLN A 103 1.21 -7.43 -2.10
C GLN A 103 1.41 -6.69 -3.44
N ALA A 104 2.65 -6.37 -3.83
CA ALA A 104 2.93 -5.76 -5.13
C ALA A 104 2.58 -6.71 -6.29
N GLN A 105 2.88 -8.00 -6.14
CA GLN A 105 2.45 -9.02 -7.11
C GLN A 105 0.93 -9.10 -7.20
N ALA A 106 0.23 -9.18 -6.07
CA ALA A 106 -1.23 -9.23 -6.04
C ALA A 106 -1.89 -7.96 -6.61
N VAL A 107 -1.30 -6.77 -6.39
CA VAL A 107 -1.72 -5.51 -7.04
C VAL A 107 -1.59 -5.63 -8.55
N SER A 108 -0.42 -6.04 -9.04
CA SER A 108 -0.14 -6.17 -10.47
C SER A 108 -1.11 -7.14 -11.15
N ASP A 109 -1.32 -8.32 -10.56
CA ASP A 109 -2.21 -9.34 -11.10
C ASP A 109 -3.65 -8.83 -11.18
N ARG A 110 -4.12 -8.15 -10.13
CA ARG A 110 -5.49 -7.59 -10.09
C ARG A 110 -5.69 -6.45 -11.07
N LEU A 111 -4.72 -5.54 -11.21
CA LEU A 111 -4.83 -4.42 -12.14
C LEU A 111 -4.76 -4.86 -13.60
N ARG A 112 -4.13 -6.00 -13.89
CA ARG A 112 -4.06 -6.60 -15.23
C ARG A 112 -5.24 -7.53 -15.53
N HIS A 113 -5.82 -8.17 -14.51
CA HIS A 113 -6.95 -9.11 -14.64
C HIS A 113 -8.07 -8.78 -13.64
N PRO A 114 -8.83 -7.69 -13.87
CA PRO A 114 -9.84 -7.22 -12.92
C PRO A 114 -11.03 -8.19 -12.72
N ASP A 115 -11.26 -9.12 -13.66
CA ASP A 115 -12.45 -9.99 -13.70
C ASP A 115 -12.32 -11.34 -12.98
N GLN A 116 -11.16 -11.69 -12.41
CA GLN A 116 -10.91 -13.06 -11.89
C GLN A 116 -11.13 -13.26 -10.39
N HIS A 117 -11.48 -12.22 -9.62
CA HIS A 117 -11.71 -12.33 -8.17
C HIS A 117 -13.03 -11.64 -7.79
N ASP A 118 -14.13 -12.35 -8.06
CA ASP A 118 -15.44 -12.16 -7.43
C ASP A 118 -15.78 -13.41 -6.60
#